data_AF-A0A1F9DQL8-F1
#
_entry.id   AF-A0A1F9DQL8-F1
#
_cell.length_a   1.000
_cell.length_b   1.000
_cell.length_c   1.000
_cell.angle_alpha   90.00
_cell.angle_beta   90.00
_cell.angle_gamma   90.00
#
_symmetry.space_group_name_H-M   'P 1'
#
loop_
_entity.id
_entity.type
_entity.pdbx_description
1 polymer ?
#
loop_
_entity_poly.entity_id
_entity_poly.type
_entity_poly.pdbx_seq_one_letter_code
_entity_poly.pdbx_strand_id
1 'polypeptide(L)'
;MAESILKGKTILAVDDEADVLAVLEEEIKEACPNCIFNKTITYKEANERMAMFTYDLVILDIMGVRGFDLLKKAVTLNFPVVMLTAHALNPEALRQSIELGARAYLPKEKIGEIVPFLEDVLRYENLPGWAGLLQNLGGFFNSRWGENWKRIDEKFWKDFDEKIAFIKK
;
A
#
# COMPACT_ATOMS: atom_id res chain seq x y z
N MET A 1 20.15 -17.66 2.25
CA MET A 1 19.04 -16.87 1.68
C MET A 1 18.04 -16.70 2.80
N ALA A 2 17.83 -15.47 3.28
CA ALA A 2 16.81 -15.25 4.30
C ALA A 2 15.45 -15.58 3.67
N GLU A 3 14.64 -16.40 4.34
CA GLU A 3 13.29 -16.68 3.87
C GLU A 3 12.49 -15.37 3.91
N SER A 4 11.78 -15.06 2.82
CA SER A 4 10.92 -13.87 2.75
C SER A 4 9.86 -13.92 3.84
N ILE A 5 9.57 -12.78 4.48
CA ILE A 5 8.48 -12.63 5.47
C ILE A 5 7.12 -12.99 4.87
N LEU A 6 7.01 -12.93 3.53
CA LEU A 6 5.80 -13.28 2.78
C LEU A 6 5.53 -14.79 2.73
N LYS A 7 6.47 -15.64 3.17
CA LYS A 7 6.32 -17.10 3.13
C LYS A 7 5.11 -17.56 3.93
N GLY A 8 4.16 -18.21 3.25
CA GLY A 8 2.91 -18.72 3.83
C GLY A 8 1.90 -17.64 4.19
N LYS A 9 2.12 -16.38 3.78
CA LYS A 9 1.18 -15.28 3.99
C LYS A 9 0.06 -15.30 2.96
N THR A 10 -1.12 -14.86 3.39
CA THR A 10 -2.30 -14.72 2.53
C THR A 10 -2.50 -13.27 2.14
N ILE A 11 -2.42 -12.97 0.85
CA ILE A 11 -2.50 -11.62 0.28
C ILE A 11 -3.77 -11.51 -0.55
N LEU A 12 -4.51 -10.42 -0.38
CA LEU A 12 -5.63 -10.05 -1.26
C LEU A 12 -5.24 -8.84 -2.11
N ALA A 13 -5.26 -8.96 -3.43
CA ALA A 13 -5.11 -7.85 -4.35
C ALA A 13 -6.45 -7.49 -5.02
N VAL A 14 -6.77 -6.20 -5.07
CA VAL A 14 -8.01 -5.67 -5.63
C VAL A 14 -7.70 -4.56 -6.62
N ASP A 15 -7.96 -4.82 -7.89
CA ASP A 15 -7.70 -3.90 -9.00
C ASP A 15 -8.62 -4.29 -10.16
N ASP A 16 -9.28 -3.33 -10.82
CA ASP A 16 -10.16 -3.63 -11.95
C ASP A 16 -9.39 -4.04 -13.22
N GLU A 17 -8.09 -3.80 -13.25
CA GLU A 17 -7.16 -4.19 -14.31
C GLU A 17 -6.59 -5.60 -14.07
N ALA A 18 -7.13 -6.59 -14.79
CA ALA A 18 -6.74 -8.00 -14.60
C ALA A 18 -5.28 -8.30 -14.98
N ASP A 19 -4.71 -7.53 -15.91
CA ASP A 19 -3.31 -7.57 -16.31
C ASP A 19 -2.39 -7.05 -15.20
N VAL A 20 -2.77 -5.97 -14.52
CA VAL A 20 -2.04 -5.47 -13.34
C VAL A 20 -2.00 -6.54 -12.24
N LEU A 21 -3.12 -7.20 -11.98
CA LEU A 21 -3.18 -8.31 -11.01
C LEU A 21 -2.31 -9.51 -11.43
N ALA A 22 -2.19 -9.78 -12.73
CA ALA A 22 -1.35 -10.87 -13.23
C ALA A 22 0.13 -10.59 -13.02
N VAL A 23 0.59 -9.37 -13.36
CA VAL A 23 1.98 -8.94 -13.12
C VAL A 23 2.28 -8.92 -11.62
N LEU A 24 1.37 -8.39 -10.80
CA LEU A 24 1.53 -8.37 -9.35
C LEU A 24 1.64 -9.78 -8.75
N GLU A 25 0.84 -10.73 -9.24
CA GLU A 25 0.91 -12.13 -8.83
C GLU A 25 2.25 -12.76 -9.21
N GLU A 26 2.76 -12.49 -10.41
CA GLU A 26 4.05 -12.99 -10.89
C GLU A 26 5.20 -12.50 -10.00
N GLU A 27 5.33 -11.18 -9.82
CA GLU A 27 6.38 -10.56 -8.99
C GLU A 27 6.39 -11.10 -7.55
N ILE A 28 5.21 -11.24 -6.94
CA ILE A 28 5.10 -11.77 -5.58
C ILE A 28 5.47 -13.25 -5.53
N LYS A 29 5.03 -14.05 -6.51
CA LYS A 29 5.34 -15.49 -6.55
C LYS A 29 6.80 -15.78 -6.87
N GLU A 30 7.45 -14.94 -7.67
CA GLU A 30 8.89 -15.05 -7.92
C GLU A 30 9.69 -14.93 -6.62
N ALA A 31 9.35 -13.94 -5.78
CA ALA A 31 9.98 -13.77 -4.48
C ALA A 31 9.52 -14.78 -3.43
N CYS A 32 8.25 -15.18 -3.48
CA CYS A 32 7.64 -16.06 -2.50
C CYS A 32 6.68 -17.09 -3.14
N PRO A 33 7.20 -18.24 -3.63
CA PRO A 33 6.39 -19.24 -4.32
C PRO A 33 5.27 -19.87 -3.48
N ASN A 34 5.40 -19.82 -2.14
CA ASN A 34 4.47 -20.42 -1.19
C ASN A 34 3.46 -19.40 -0.62
N CYS A 35 3.41 -18.16 -1.10
CA CYS A 35 2.36 -17.23 -0.67
C CYS A 35 1.00 -17.62 -1.27
N ILE A 36 -0.07 -17.39 -0.51
CA ILE A 36 -1.43 -17.56 -1.02
C ILE A 36 -1.88 -16.21 -1.58
N PHE A 37 -1.90 -16.09 -2.91
CA PHE A 37 -2.30 -14.87 -3.59
C PHE A 37 -3.75 -14.97 -4.06
N ASN A 38 -4.61 -14.18 -3.44
CA ASN A 38 -6.00 -14.01 -3.83
C ASN A 38 -6.16 -12.70 -4.58
N LYS A 39 -6.98 -12.71 -5.63
CA LYS A 39 -7.25 -11.51 -6.43
C LYS A 39 -8.73 -11.36 -6.73
N THR A 40 -9.15 -10.12 -6.91
CA THR A 40 -10.52 -9.78 -7.32
C THR A 40 -10.51 -8.48 -8.09
N ILE A 41 -11.39 -8.39 -9.09
CA ILE A 41 -11.52 -7.22 -9.97
C ILE A 41 -12.71 -6.32 -9.62
N THR A 42 -13.45 -6.65 -8.57
CA THR A 42 -14.67 -5.90 -8.22
C THR A 42 -14.70 -5.52 -6.75
N TYR A 43 -15.23 -4.33 -6.49
CA TYR A 43 -15.53 -3.87 -5.14
C TYR A 43 -16.40 -4.87 -4.36
N LYS A 44 -17.41 -5.46 -5.00
CA LYS A 44 -18.38 -6.33 -4.32
C LYS A 44 -17.70 -7.60 -3.82
N GLU A 45 -16.96 -8.27 -4.68
CA GLU A 45 -16.25 -9.50 -4.32
C GLU A 45 -15.14 -9.21 -3.29
N ALA A 46 -14.41 -8.10 -3.42
CA ALA A 46 -13.44 -7.67 -2.40
C ALA A 46 -14.09 -7.53 -1.01
N ASN A 47 -15.28 -6.94 -0.95
CA ASN A 47 -16.03 -6.78 0.29
C ASN A 47 -16.46 -8.11 0.92
N GLU A 48 -16.93 -9.04 0.10
CA GLU A 48 -17.36 -10.37 0.53
C GLU A 48 -16.14 -11.17 1.02
N ARG A 49 -15.04 -11.15 0.27
CA ARG A 49 -13.80 -11.84 0.62
C ARG A 49 -13.22 -11.34 1.93
N MET A 50 -13.09 -10.03 2.11
CA MET A 50 -12.61 -9.44 3.36
C MET A 50 -13.52 -9.74 4.56
N ALA A 51 -14.80 -10.03 4.35
CA ALA A 51 -15.72 -10.40 5.43
C ALA A 51 -15.66 -11.90 5.77
N MET A 52 -15.32 -12.76 4.81
CA MET A 52 -15.31 -14.22 4.97
C MET A 52 -13.94 -14.79 5.33
N PHE A 53 -12.86 -14.10 4.94
CA PHE A 53 -11.50 -14.58 5.07
C PHE A 53 -10.63 -13.57 5.81
N THR A 54 -9.56 -14.07 6.41
CA THR A 54 -8.50 -13.24 7.00
C THR A 54 -7.33 -13.15 6.03
N TYR A 55 -6.75 -11.96 5.95
CA TYR A 55 -5.60 -11.68 5.09
C TYR A 55 -4.49 -11.09 5.94
N ASP A 56 -3.25 -11.51 5.67
CA ASP A 56 -2.06 -10.91 6.28
C ASP A 56 -1.77 -9.53 5.65
N LEU A 57 -2.20 -9.32 4.41
CA LEU A 57 -1.95 -8.11 3.64
C LEU A 57 -3.05 -7.90 2.59
N VAL A 58 -3.50 -6.66 2.43
CA VAL A 58 -4.45 -6.28 1.39
C VAL A 58 -3.84 -5.18 0.52
N ILE A 59 -3.87 -5.37 -0.80
CA ILE A 59 -3.40 -4.42 -1.80
C ILE A 59 -4.63 -3.89 -2.55
N LEU A 60 -4.81 -2.58 -2.60
CA LEU A 60 -5.99 -1.94 -3.17
C LEU A 60 -5.60 -0.88 -4.21
N ASP A 61 -6.18 -0.95 -5.41
CA ASP A 61 -6.26 0.23 -6.28
C ASP A 61 -7.31 1.20 -5.75
N ILE A 62 -7.11 2.49 -6.03
CA ILE A 62 -7.99 3.58 -5.64
C ILE A 62 -9.14 3.72 -6.63
N MET A 63 -8.84 3.74 -7.93
CA MET A 63 -9.87 3.89 -8.96
C MET A 63 -10.38 2.53 -9.45
N GLY A 64 -11.52 2.56 -10.13
CA GLY A 64 -12.21 1.36 -10.63
C GLY A 64 -12.91 0.51 -9.55
N VAL A 65 -12.27 0.35 -8.39
CA VAL A 65 -12.76 -0.52 -7.30
C VAL A 65 -13.18 0.23 -6.03
N ARG A 66 -13.26 1.57 -6.05
CA ARG A 66 -13.55 2.41 -4.87
C ARG A 66 -12.59 2.12 -3.70
N GLY A 67 -11.30 2.24 -3.94
CA GLY A 67 -10.26 1.81 -3.00
C GLY A 67 -10.33 2.46 -1.62
N PHE A 68 -10.74 3.73 -1.50
CA PHE A 68 -10.87 4.36 -0.19
C PHE A 68 -12.00 3.79 0.67
N ASP A 69 -13.09 3.32 0.04
CA ASP A 69 -14.17 2.65 0.78
C ASP A 69 -13.69 1.26 1.26
N LEU A 70 -12.96 0.54 0.39
CA LEU A 70 -12.33 -0.73 0.75
C LEU A 70 -11.28 -0.56 1.84
N LEU A 71 -10.46 0.50 1.79
CA LEU A 71 -9.43 0.83 2.78
C LEU A 71 -10.07 1.02 4.17
N LYS A 72 -11.12 1.84 4.28
CA LYS A 72 -11.84 2.06 5.55
C LYS A 72 -12.32 0.74 6.15
N LYS A 73 -12.87 -0.14 5.32
CA LYS A 73 -13.36 -1.45 5.77
C LYS A 73 -12.21 -2.35 6.20
N ALA A 74 -11.15 -2.45 5.38
CA ALA A 74 -9.99 -3.28 5.65
C ALA A 74 -9.28 -2.87 6.95
N VAL A 75 -9.14 -1.56 7.19
CA VAL A 75 -8.57 -1.01 8.43
C VAL A 75 -9.48 -1.29 9.63
N THR A 76 -10.80 -1.20 9.47
CA THR A 76 -11.76 -1.60 10.53
C THR A 76 -11.64 -3.08 10.89
N LEU A 77 -11.26 -3.92 9.93
CA LEU A 77 -10.98 -5.35 10.11
C LEU A 77 -9.53 -5.64 10.55
N ASN A 78 -8.74 -4.60 10.84
CA ASN A 78 -7.32 -4.67 11.23
C ASN A 78 -6.39 -5.29 10.17
N PHE A 79 -6.74 -5.24 8.89
CA PHE A 79 -5.83 -5.67 7.83
C PHE A 79 -4.75 -4.60 7.56
N PRO A 80 -3.48 -4.99 7.42
CA PRO A 80 -2.45 -4.15 6.81
C PRO A 80 -2.83 -3.85 5.35
N VAL A 81 -2.93 -2.56 4.98
CA VAL A 81 -3.34 -2.14 3.64
C VAL A 81 -2.24 -1.38 2.92
N VAL A 82 -2.00 -1.75 1.66
CA VAL A 82 -1.16 -1.04 0.71
C VAL A 82 -2.04 -0.49 -0.40
N MET A 83 -1.97 0.82 -0.62
CA MET A 83 -2.62 1.45 -1.77
C MET A 83 -1.66 1.36 -2.96
N LEU A 84 -2.12 0.79 -4.08
CA LEU A 84 -1.33 0.63 -5.30
C LEU A 84 -2.07 1.30 -6.46
N THR A 85 -1.62 2.46 -6.93
CA THR A 85 -2.39 3.25 -7.91
C THR A 85 -1.54 3.81 -9.04
N ALA A 86 -2.10 3.90 -10.25
CA ALA A 86 -1.50 4.64 -11.35
C ALA A 86 -2.09 6.05 -11.45
N HIS A 87 -3.41 6.17 -11.66
CA HIS A 87 -3.97 7.49 -11.96
C HIS A 87 -4.30 8.33 -10.73
N ALA A 88 -4.49 7.73 -9.54
CA ALA A 88 -4.79 8.50 -8.32
C ALA A 88 -3.49 8.93 -7.63
N LEU A 89 -2.39 8.99 -8.38
CA LEU A 89 -1.05 9.33 -7.92
C LEU A 89 -0.89 10.84 -7.70
N ASN A 90 -1.39 11.33 -6.57
CA ASN A 90 -1.35 12.75 -6.21
C ASN A 90 -1.19 12.97 -4.68
N PRO A 91 -0.76 14.17 -4.23
CA PRO A 91 -0.58 14.48 -2.82
C PRO A 91 -1.81 14.29 -1.94
N GLU A 92 -3.00 14.61 -2.47
CA GLU A 92 -4.25 14.53 -1.72
C GLU A 92 -4.61 13.07 -1.41
N ALA A 93 -4.52 12.19 -2.41
CA ALA A 93 -4.75 10.76 -2.27
C ALA A 93 -3.71 10.11 -1.33
N LEU A 94 -2.45 10.55 -1.38
CA LEU A 94 -1.42 10.12 -0.44
C LEU A 94 -1.80 10.51 1.01
N ARG A 95 -2.14 11.80 1.25
CA ARG A 95 -2.59 12.29 2.57
C ARG A 95 -3.79 11.50 3.06
N GLN A 96 -4.80 11.35 2.22
CA GLN A 96 -6.03 10.61 2.55
C GLN A 96 -5.73 9.14 2.87
N SER A 97 -4.80 8.50 2.16
CA SER A 97 -4.38 7.12 2.45
C SER A 97 -3.77 6.99 3.85
N ILE A 98 -2.90 7.94 4.24
CA ILE A 98 -2.30 8.00 5.58
C ILE A 98 -3.39 8.19 6.63
N GLU A 99 -4.29 9.16 6.46
CA GLU A 99 -5.35 9.48 7.42
C GLU A 99 -6.33 8.32 7.61
N LEU A 100 -6.63 7.59 6.54
CA LEU A 100 -7.51 6.42 6.58
C LEU A 100 -6.83 5.15 7.12
N GLY A 101 -5.54 5.20 7.45
CA GLY A 101 -4.82 4.12 8.10
C GLY A 101 -4.13 3.13 7.16
N ALA A 102 -3.93 3.48 5.89
CA ALA A 102 -3.05 2.69 5.01
C ALA A 102 -1.63 2.66 5.59
N ARG A 103 -0.91 1.56 5.35
CA ARG A 103 0.48 1.40 5.76
C ARG A 103 1.48 1.76 4.66
N ALA A 104 1.02 1.77 3.41
CA ALA A 104 1.83 2.19 2.28
C ALA A 104 0.96 2.74 1.15
N TYR A 105 1.60 3.54 0.30
CA TYR A 105 1.03 4.10 -0.91
C TYR A 105 2.09 4.06 -2.00
N LEU A 106 1.84 3.27 -3.04
CA LEU A 106 2.80 2.93 -4.08
C LEU A 106 2.21 3.25 -5.46
N PRO A 107 3.01 3.82 -6.37
CA PRO A 107 2.63 3.92 -7.78
C PRO A 107 2.67 2.53 -8.45
N LYS A 108 1.76 2.23 -9.39
CA LYS A 108 1.79 0.98 -10.20
C LYS A 108 3.12 0.84 -10.98
N GLU A 109 3.81 1.96 -11.27
CA GLU A 109 5.15 1.99 -11.89
C GLU A 109 6.23 1.26 -11.06
N LYS A 110 5.97 0.96 -9.78
CA LYS A 110 6.90 0.30 -8.86
C LYS A 110 6.54 -1.16 -8.55
N ILE A 111 5.65 -1.77 -9.32
CA ILE A 111 5.25 -3.18 -9.13
C ILE A 111 6.47 -4.13 -9.19
N GLY A 112 7.42 -3.91 -10.11
CA GLY A 112 8.63 -4.74 -10.21
C GLY A 112 9.61 -4.62 -9.03
N GLU A 113 9.37 -3.70 -8.10
CA GLU A 113 10.13 -3.60 -6.85
C GLU A 113 9.20 -3.63 -5.63
N ILE A 114 7.99 -4.17 -5.76
CA ILE A 114 6.96 -4.09 -4.72
C ILE A 114 7.28 -4.96 -3.50
N VAL A 115 7.97 -6.09 -3.70
CA VAL A 115 8.21 -7.09 -2.66
C VAL A 115 8.88 -6.52 -1.41
N PRO A 116 10.00 -5.76 -1.50
CA PRO A 116 10.59 -5.09 -0.34
C PRO A 116 9.60 -4.18 0.41
N PHE A 117 8.74 -3.45 -0.30
CA PHE A 117 7.72 -2.62 0.35
C PHE A 117 6.68 -3.44 1.09
N LEU A 118 6.26 -4.58 0.53
CA LEU A 118 5.31 -5.47 1.21
C LEU A 118 5.94 -6.09 2.46
N GLU A 119 7.21 -6.47 2.41
CA GLU A 119 7.96 -6.96 3.56
C GLU A 119 8.09 -5.91 4.66
N ASP A 120 8.37 -4.65 4.29
CA ASP A 120 8.43 -3.53 5.24
C ASP A 120 7.07 -3.28 5.91
N VAL A 121 5.98 -3.34 5.16
CA VAL A 121 4.60 -3.16 5.66
C VAL A 121 4.21 -4.23 6.69
N LEU A 122 4.74 -5.46 6.54
CA LEU A 122 4.54 -6.56 7.47
C LEU A 122 5.51 -6.54 8.65
N ARG A 123 6.72 -6.03 8.45
CA ARG A 123 7.79 -5.97 9.46
C ARG A 123 7.62 -4.82 10.43
N TYR A 124 7.18 -3.66 9.95
CA TYR A 124 7.10 -2.44 10.73
C TYR A 124 5.66 -2.07 11.08
N GLU A 125 5.49 -1.42 12.24
CA GLU A 125 4.26 -0.72 12.55
C GLU A 125 4.10 0.53 11.66
N ASN A 126 2.89 1.10 11.65
CA ASN A 126 2.44 2.06 10.63
C ASN A 126 3.43 3.23 10.40
N LEU A 127 3.81 3.96 11.45
CA LEU A 127 4.65 5.16 11.32
C LEU A 127 6.12 4.87 10.90
N PRO A 128 6.84 3.88 11.47
CA PRO A 128 8.15 3.50 10.94
C PRO A 128 8.11 3.05 9.47
N GLY A 129 7.05 2.33 9.06
CA GLY A 129 6.86 1.94 7.66
C GLY A 129 6.75 3.15 6.72
N TRP A 130 5.94 4.16 7.10
CA TRP A 130 5.83 5.40 6.33
C TRP A 130 7.15 6.19 6.25
N ALA A 131 7.95 6.19 7.32
CA ALA A 131 9.25 6.83 7.32
C ALA A 131 10.21 6.23 6.28
N GLY A 132 10.24 4.89 6.18
CA GLY A 132 11.02 4.18 5.17
C GLY A 132 10.49 4.44 3.76
N LEU A 133 9.16 4.36 3.58
CA LEU A 133 8.52 4.61 2.29
C LEU A 133 8.80 6.01 1.77
N LEU A 134 8.61 7.05 2.58
CA LEU A 134 8.88 8.43 2.16
C LEU A 134 10.36 8.71 1.91
N GLN A 135 11.26 7.98 2.57
CA GLN A 135 12.69 8.06 2.27
C GLN A 135 13.02 7.43 0.90
N ASN A 136 12.39 6.30 0.57
CA ASN A 136 12.62 5.58 -0.68
C ASN A 136 11.92 6.24 -1.88
N LEU A 137 10.68 6.70 -1.69
CA LEU A 137 9.85 7.30 -2.75
C LEU A 137 9.82 8.83 -2.73
N GLY A 138 10.48 9.49 -1.77
CA GLY A 138 10.50 10.95 -1.68
C GLY A 138 11.05 11.62 -2.94
N GLY A 139 12.13 11.08 -3.52
CA GLY A 139 12.67 11.56 -4.78
C GLY A 139 11.69 11.39 -5.96
N PHE A 140 10.98 10.26 -6.00
CA PHE A 140 9.95 10.01 -7.00
C PHE A 140 8.78 11.01 -6.87
N PHE A 141 8.26 11.21 -5.65
CA PHE A 141 7.19 12.19 -5.40
C PHE A 141 7.62 13.63 -5.70
N ASN A 142 8.85 14.00 -5.34
CA ASN A 142 9.39 15.33 -5.65
C ASN A 142 9.54 15.55 -7.16
N SER A 143 9.99 14.54 -7.91
CA SER A 143 10.08 14.62 -9.37
C SER A 143 8.70 14.68 -10.03
N ARG A 144 7.69 14.01 -9.46
CA ARG A 144 6.33 13.92 -10.02
C ARG A 144 5.49 15.17 -9.72
N TRP A 145 5.57 15.68 -8.49
CA TRP A 145 4.69 16.73 -7.99
C TRP A 145 5.41 18.06 -7.70
N GLY A 146 6.74 18.08 -7.81
CA GLY A 146 7.60 19.22 -7.49
C GLY A 146 7.97 19.28 -6.01
N GLU A 147 9.16 19.80 -5.68
CA GLU A 147 9.74 19.76 -4.31
C GLU A 147 8.88 20.39 -3.20
N ASN A 148 7.90 21.22 -3.57
CA ASN A 148 7.01 21.91 -2.64
C ASN A 148 5.60 21.30 -2.56
N TRP A 149 5.39 20.08 -3.05
CA TRP A 149 4.07 19.42 -3.07
C TRP A 149 3.43 19.30 -1.67
N LYS A 150 4.25 19.20 -0.61
CA LYS A 150 3.81 19.21 0.79
C LYS A 150 3.23 20.56 1.27
N ARG A 151 3.42 21.66 0.55
CA ARG A 151 2.91 22.99 0.97
C ARG A 151 1.39 23.09 0.94
N ILE A 152 0.72 22.31 0.09
CA ILE A 152 -0.74 22.33 -0.04
C ILE A 152 -1.42 22.01 1.31
N ASP A 153 -0.82 21.10 2.08
CA ASP A 153 -1.30 20.69 3.41
C ASP A 153 -0.16 20.82 4.46
N GLU A 154 0.53 21.96 4.47
CA GLU A 154 1.76 22.15 5.26
C GLU A 154 1.59 21.78 6.74
N LYS A 155 0.43 22.09 7.34
CA LYS A 155 0.13 21.76 8.74
C LYS A 155 0.13 20.25 8.99
N PHE A 156 -0.48 19.47 8.09
CA PHE A 156 -0.51 18.02 8.19
C PHE A 156 0.90 17.44 8.05
N TRP A 157 1.64 17.88 7.03
CA TRP A 157 2.97 17.33 6.74
C TRP A 157 3.99 17.67 7.84
N LYS A 158 3.91 18.85 8.46
CA LYS A 158 4.75 19.19 9.62
C LYS A 158 4.48 18.27 10.81
N ASP A 159 3.20 18.11 11.19
CA ASP A 159 2.81 17.21 12.29
C ASP A 159 3.22 15.75 12.00
N PHE A 160 3.06 15.31 10.75
CA PHE A 160 3.43 13.96 10.32
C PHE A 160 4.95 13.74 10.33
N ASP A 161 5.72 14.69 9.78
CA ASP A 161 7.19 14.62 9.75
C ASP A 161 7.76 14.68 11.19
N GLU A 162 7.16 15.46 12.10
CA GLU A 162 7.50 15.49 13.53
C GLU A 162 7.25 14.13 14.22
N LYS A 163 6.10 13.50 13.97
CA LYS A 163 5.78 12.16 14.48
C LYS A 163 6.78 11.12 14.01
N ILE A 164 7.15 11.16 12.73
CA ILE A 164 8.17 10.27 12.17
C ILE A 164 9.54 10.51 12.82
N ALA A 165 9.94 11.77 12.99
CA ALA A 165 11.23 12.11 13.58
C ALA A 165 11.35 11.67 15.05
N PHE A 166 10.25 11.70 15.80
CA PHE A 166 10.20 11.24 17.19
C PHE A 166 10.47 9.74 17.33
N ILE A 167 10.06 8.92 16.35
CA ILE A 167 10.23 7.46 16.37
C ILE A 167 11.65 7.02 16.01
N LYS A 168 12.40 7.88 15.28
CA LYS A 168 13.80 7.62 14.93
C LYS A 168 14.78 7.91 16.09
N LYS A 169 14.32 8.44 17.23
CA LYS A 169 15.10 8.71 18.45
C LYS A 169 14.95 7.60 19.48
#